data_AF-A0A6P1YN24-F1
#
_entry.id   AF-A0A6P1YN24-F1
#
_cell.length_a   1.000
_cell.length_b   1.000
_cell.length_c   1.000
_cell.angle_alpha   90.00
_cell.angle_beta   90.00
_cell.angle_gamma   90.00
#
_symmetry.space_group_name_H-M   'P 1'
#
loop_
_entity.id
_entity.type
_entity.pdbx_description
1 polymer ?
#
loop_
_entity_poly.entity_id
_entity_poly.type
_entity_poly.pdbx_seq_one_letter_code
_entity_poly.pdbx_strand_id
1 'polypeptide(L)'
;MSEAPKHPPLADVLATARTVVNHKTSRGAISVPVSHILGMAHALCALADIATSAAEMLAAAERSYQAAQGDDIDAEVAAVEAIGPHENELIEGLMALGFLTFTTQDTNDERAD
;
A
#
# COMPACT_ATOMS: atom_id res chain seq x y z
N MET A 1 -15.57 16.05 -11.46
CA MET A 1 -15.22 15.71 -10.07
C MET A 1 -15.47 14.23 -9.90
N SER A 2 -14.41 13.44 -9.72
CA SER A 2 -14.54 11.99 -9.54
C SER A 2 -15.01 11.75 -8.11
N GLU A 3 -16.24 11.27 -7.94
CA GLU A 3 -16.74 10.85 -6.62
C GLU A 3 -15.89 9.65 -6.22
N ALA A 4 -14.98 9.82 -5.26
CA ALA A 4 -14.19 8.73 -4.74
C ALA A 4 -15.15 7.60 -4.31
N PRO A 5 -14.88 6.33 -4.67
CA PRO A 5 -15.75 5.23 -4.31
C PRO A 5 -15.96 5.24 -2.79
N LYS A 6 -17.22 5.44 -2.35
CA LYS A 6 -17.57 5.46 -0.93
C LYS A 6 -17.23 4.10 -0.34
N HIS A 7 -16.17 4.04 0.46
CA HIS A 7 -15.82 2.84 1.18
C HIS A 7 -16.98 2.47 2.12
N PRO A 8 -17.56 1.26 2.00
CA PRO A 8 -18.58 0.83 2.94
C PRO A 8 -18.01 0.79 4.36
N PRO A 9 -18.78 1.19 5.39
CA PRO A 9 -18.37 1.08 6.79
C PRO A 9 -17.87 -0.33 7.13
N LEU A 10 -16.86 -0.44 8.00
CA LEU A 10 -16.30 -1.73 8.41
C LEU A 10 -17.37 -2.70 8.93
N ALA A 11 -18.38 -2.19 9.63
CA ALA A 11 -19.52 -2.98 10.12
C ALA A 11 -20.29 -3.66 8.97
N ASP A 12 -20.50 -2.94 7.86
CA ASP A 12 -21.23 -3.44 6.68
C ASP A 12 -20.39 -4.45 5.90
N VAL A 13 -19.07 -4.23 5.81
CA VAL A 13 -18.12 -5.19 5.24
C VAL A 13 -18.12 -6.50 6.05
N LEU A 14 -18.05 -6.42 7.38
CA LEU A 14 -18.07 -7.57 8.27
C LEU A 14 -19.42 -8.31 8.23
N ALA A 15 -20.54 -7.59 8.18
CA ALA A 15 -21.86 -8.18 8.06
C ALA A 15 -22.03 -8.91 6.72
N THR A 16 -21.54 -8.31 5.63
CA THR A 16 -21.55 -8.91 4.29
C THR A 16 -20.67 -10.16 4.25
N ALA A 17 -19.43 -10.08 4.78
CA ALA A 17 -18.53 -11.23 4.86
C ALA A 17 -19.12 -12.39 5.67
N ARG A 18 -19.71 -12.10 6.84
CA ARG A 18 -20.43 -13.10 7.65
C ARG A 18 -21.59 -13.71 6.90
N THR A 19 -22.34 -12.91 6.13
CA THR A 19 -23.46 -13.40 5.32
C THR A 19 -22.96 -14.34 4.23
N VAL A 20 -21.95 -13.94 3.46
CA VAL A 20 -21.36 -14.75 2.38
C VAL A 20 -20.81 -16.09 2.90
N VAL A 21 -20.09 -16.07 4.03
CA VAL A 21 -19.51 -17.28 4.64
C VAL A 21 -20.59 -18.22 5.23
N ASN A 22 -21.65 -17.66 5.82
CA ASN A 22 -22.69 -18.47 6.51
C ASN A 22 -23.91 -18.80 5.65
N HIS A 23 -24.03 -18.26 4.43
CA HIS A 23 -25.19 -18.50 3.58
C HIS A 23 -25.26 -19.99 3.17
N LYS A 24 -26.41 -20.63 3.43
CA LYS A 24 -26.58 -22.10 3.31
C LYS A 24 -26.25 -22.66 1.91
N THR A 25 -26.42 -21.88 0.85
CA THR A 25 -26.06 -22.27 -0.52
C THR A 25 -24.58 -22.03 -0.88
N SER A 26 -23.83 -21.20 -0.12
CA SER A 26 -22.41 -20.93 -0.36
C SER A 26 -21.46 -21.72 0.56
N ARG A 27 -21.97 -22.36 1.62
CA ARG A 27 -21.20 -23.24 2.52
C ARG A 27 -20.47 -24.42 1.83
N GLY A 28 -20.76 -24.67 0.54
CA GLY A 28 -19.97 -25.56 -0.32
C GLY A 28 -19.63 -24.98 -1.69
N ALA A 29 -19.98 -23.72 -1.99
CA ALA A 29 -19.72 -23.09 -3.30
C ALA A 29 -18.35 -22.40 -3.34
N ILE A 30 -17.82 -22.01 -2.18
CA ILE A 30 -16.47 -21.48 -2.06
C ILE A 30 -15.57 -22.66 -1.70
N SER A 31 -15.24 -23.51 -2.69
CA SER A 31 -14.16 -24.53 -2.58
C SER A 31 -12.78 -23.87 -2.51
N VAL A 32 -12.64 -22.83 -1.71
CA VAL A 32 -11.39 -22.13 -1.50
C VAL A 32 -10.79 -22.69 -0.21
N PRO A 33 -9.62 -23.34 -0.28
CA PRO A 33 -8.92 -23.81 0.90
C PRO A 33 -8.78 -22.70 1.94
N VAL A 34 -8.85 -23.04 3.24
CA VAL A 34 -8.66 -22.08 4.33
C VAL A 34 -7.32 -21.33 4.19
N SER A 35 -6.29 -21.99 3.65
CA SER A 35 -4.99 -21.37 3.33
C SER A 35 -5.09 -20.25 2.31
N HIS A 36 -5.98 -20.34 1.32
CA HIS A 36 -6.20 -19.27 0.34
C HIS A 36 -6.96 -18.10 0.96
N ILE A 37 -7.92 -18.37 1.85
CA ILE A 37 -8.61 -17.31 2.61
C ILE A 37 -7.62 -16.57 3.51
N LEU A 38 -6.73 -17.29 4.19
CA LEU A 38 -5.61 -16.72 4.96
C LEU A 38 -4.71 -15.87 4.05
N GLY A 39 -4.32 -16.38 2.88
CA GLY A 39 -3.51 -15.63 1.91
C GLY A 39 -4.18 -14.33 1.45
N MET A 40 -5.48 -14.35 1.17
CA MET A 40 -6.26 -13.16 0.81
C MET A 40 -6.33 -12.14 1.96
N ALA A 41 -6.51 -12.61 3.20
CA ALA A 41 -6.51 -11.74 4.37
C ALA A 41 -5.14 -11.08 4.59
N HIS A 42 -4.04 -11.84 4.43
CA HIS A 42 -2.69 -11.29 4.50
C HIS A 42 -2.42 -10.27 3.39
N ALA A 43 -2.86 -10.52 2.15
CA ALA A 43 -2.72 -9.57 1.06
C ALA A 43 -3.49 -8.26 1.32
N LEU A 44 -4.68 -8.35 1.94
CA LEU A 44 -5.46 -7.17 2.33
C LEU A 44 -4.79 -6.35 3.43
N CYS A 45 -4.20 -7.00 4.45
CA CYS A 45 -3.43 -6.30 5.46
C CYS A 45 -2.21 -5.60 4.83
N ALA A 46 -1.46 -6.30 3.98
CA ALA A 46 -0.32 -5.71 3.28
C ALA A 46 -0.73 -4.49 2.42
N LEU A 47 -1.86 -4.54 1.74
CA LEU A 47 -2.41 -3.39 1.01
C LEU A 47 -2.76 -2.21 1.92
N ALA A 48 -3.28 -2.48 3.12
CA ALA A 48 -3.58 -1.43 4.09
C ALA A 48 -2.30 -0.79 4.65
N ASP A 49 -1.27 -1.59 4.90
CA ASP A 49 0.04 -1.11 5.35
C ASP A 49 0.68 -0.20 4.29
N ILE A 50 0.70 -0.65 3.02
CA ILE A 50 1.17 0.12 1.85
C ILE A 50 0.40 1.45 1.71
N ALA A 51 -0.92 1.42 1.83
CA ALA A 51 -1.74 2.63 1.76
C ALA A 51 -1.43 3.61 2.91
N THR A 52 -1.11 3.10 4.09
CA THR A 52 -0.72 3.90 5.25
C THR A 52 0.64 4.56 5.02
N SER A 53 1.66 3.79 4.58
CA SER A 53 2.99 4.35 4.28
C SER A 53 2.91 5.41 3.17
N ALA A 54 2.10 5.20 2.13
CA ALA A 54 1.86 6.22 1.09
C ALA A 54 1.22 7.51 1.64
N ALA A 55 0.26 7.39 2.56
CA ALA A 55 -0.38 8.54 3.20
C ALA A 55 0.61 9.32 4.09
N GLU A 56 1.45 8.62 4.85
CA GLU A 56 2.49 9.24 5.68
C GLU A 56 3.56 9.95 4.83
N MET A 57 3.96 9.38 3.68
CA MET A 57 4.86 10.06 2.73
C MET A 57 4.25 11.37 2.23
N LEU A 58 2.96 11.37 1.87
CA LEU A 58 2.27 12.57 1.41
C LEU A 58 2.21 13.64 2.51
N ALA A 59 1.89 13.24 3.74
CA ALA A 59 1.87 14.14 4.90
C ALA A 59 3.26 14.70 5.23
N ALA A 60 4.31 13.90 5.10
CA ALA A 60 5.70 14.33 5.27
C ALA A 60 6.13 15.32 4.19
N ALA A 61 5.77 15.07 2.93
CA ALA A 61 6.02 16.00 1.82
C ALA A 61 5.29 17.35 2.04
N GLU A 62 4.05 17.32 2.53
CA GLU A 62 3.31 18.55 2.86
C GLU A 62 3.97 19.33 4.01
N ARG A 63 4.43 18.64 5.05
CA ARG A 63 5.18 19.27 6.16
C ARG A 63 6.49 19.91 5.67
N SER A 64 7.24 19.22 4.81
CA SER A 64 8.47 19.76 4.20
C SER A 64 8.18 21.02 3.38
N TYR A 65 7.13 21.00 2.55
CA TYR A 65 6.73 22.17 1.75
C TYR A 65 6.33 23.38 2.60
N GLN A 66 5.64 23.14 3.71
CA GLN A 66 5.27 24.21 4.66
C GLN A 66 6.49 24.78 5.38
N ALA A 67 7.45 23.93 5.79
CA ALA A 67 8.70 24.34 6.42
C ALA A 67 9.56 25.19 5.47
N ALA A 68 9.68 24.77 4.21
CA ALA A 68 10.40 25.52 3.17
C ALA A 68 9.80 26.93 2.94
N GLN A 69 8.47 27.07 2.98
CA GLN A 69 7.81 28.38 2.91
C GLN A 69 8.07 29.26 4.14
N GLY A 70 8.29 28.63 5.30
CA GLY A 70 8.61 29.30 6.56
C GLY A 70 10.10 29.61 6.75
N ASP A 71 10.97 29.22 5.83
CA ASP A 71 12.44 29.28 5.95
C ASP A 71 12.96 28.49 7.18
N ASP A 72 12.25 27.42 7.57
CA ASP A 72 12.59 26.53 8.68
C ASP A 72 13.30 25.28 8.15
N ILE A 73 14.61 25.41 7.97
CA ILE A 73 15.47 24.38 7.38
C ILE A 73 15.49 23.10 8.25
N ASP A 74 15.49 23.25 9.58
CA ASP A 74 15.54 22.11 10.50
C ASP A 74 14.25 21.27 10.40
N ALA A 75 13.09 21.93 10.32
CA ALA A 75 11.82 21.26 10.12
C ALA A 75 11.68 20.65 8.72
N GLU A 76 12.25 21.29 7.68
CA GLU A 76 12.27 20.75 6.32
C GLU A 76 13.07 19.45 6.25
N VAL A 77 14.29 19.44 6.81
CA VAL A 77 15.16 18.25 6.85
C VAL A 77 14.50 17.12 7.62
N ALA A 78 13.95 17.40 8.81
CA ALA A 78 13.26 16.38 9.60
C ALA A 78 12.04 15.77 8.87
N ALA A 79 11.31 16.58 8.09
CA ALA A 79 10.20 16.10 7.29
C ALA A 79 10.65 15.21 6.11
N VAL A 80 11.76 15.55 5.45
CA VAL A 80 12.34 14.73 4.37
C VAL A 80 12.90 13.41 4.91
N GLU A 81 13.59 13.42 6.05
CA GLU A 81 14.12 12.19 6.66
C GLU A 81 12.99 11.21 7.04
N ALA A 82 11.80 11.72 7.37
CA ALA A 82 10.62 10.89 7.64
C ALA A 82 10.07 10.18 6.39
N ILE A 83 10.42 10.61 5.17
CA ILE A 83 9.94 9.99 3.92
C ILE A 83 10.64 8.66 3.65
N GLY A 84 11.96 8.59 3.87
CA GLY A 84 12.79 7.45 3.48
C GLY A 84 12.32 6.08 3.99
N PRO A 85 11.93 5.92 5.28
CA PRO A 85 11.41 4.67 5.79
C PRO A 85 10.13 4.21 5.06
N HIS A 86 9.21 5.13 4.81
CA HIS A 86 7.93 4.82 4.15
C HIS A 86 8.10 4.53 2.65
N GLU A 87 9.08 5.15 2.00
CA GLU A 87 9.43 4.85 0.61
C GLU A 87 9.90 3.40 0.45
N ASN A 88 10.76 2.93 1.36
CA ASN A 88 11.24 1.55 1.36
C ASN A 88 10.09 0.56 1.58
N GLU A 89 9.25 0.80 2.60
CA GLU A 89 8.07 -0.04 2.87
C GLU A 89 7.11 -0.09 1.68
N LEU A 90 6.91 1.05 1.00
CA LEU A 90 6.07 1.14 -0.18
C LEU A 90 6.64 0.32 -1.35
N ILE A 91 7.93 0.45 -1.63
CA ILE A 91 8.61 -0.29 -2.71
C ILE A 91 8.59 -1.79 -2.42
N GLU A 92 8.97 -2.21 -1.21
CA GLU A 92 8.96 -3.61 -0.79
C GLU A 92 7.54 -4.21 -0.86
N GLY A 93 6.54 -3.49 -0.36
CA GLY A 93 5.15 -3.93 -0.40
C GLY A 93 4.61 -4.06 -1.82
N LEU A 94 4.88 -3.09 -2.69
CA LEU A 94 4.46 -3.14 -4.09
C LEU A 94 5.16 -4.25 -4.88
N MET A 95 6.42 -4.55 -4.58
CA MET A 95 7.13 -5.71 -5.13
C MET A 95 6.52 -7.03 -4.65
N ALA A 96 6.25 -7.17 -3.35
CA ALA A 96 5.67 -8.38 -2.78
C ALA A 96 4.29 -8.69 -3.36
N LEU A 97 3.53 -7.65 -3.74
CA LEU A 97 2.24 -7.77 -4.44
C LEU A 97 2.37 -7.93 -5.96
N GLY A 98 3.59 -7.84 -6.52
CA GLY A 98 3.86 -7.97 -7.95
C GLY A 98 3.47 -6.75 -8.79
N PHE A 99 3.23 -5.59 -8.17
CA PHE A 99 2.94 -4.33 -8.88
C PHE A 99 4.21 -3.62 -9.37
N LEU A 100 5.36 -3.92 -8.77
CA LEU A 100 6.67 -3.48 -9.24
C LEU A 100 7.52 -4.68 -9.61
N THR A 101 8.12 -4.64 -10.80
CA THR A 101 9.16 -5.58 -11.22
C THR A 101 10.40 -4.77 -11.57
N PHE A 102 11.52 -5.04 -10.89
CA PHE A 102 12.81 -4.49 -11.31
C PHE A 102 13.17 -5.08 -12.66
N THR A 103 13.23 -4.24 -13.70
CA THR A 103 13.99 -4.57 -14.90
C THR A 103 15.47 -4.49 -14.51
N THR A 104 16.19 -5.60 -14.58
CA THR A 104 17.65 -5.58 -14.55
C THR A 104 18.12 -4.63 -15.64
N GLN A 105 18.80 -3.54 -15.26
CA GLN A 105 19.51 -2.71 -16.22
C GLN A 105 20.63 -3.58 -16.79
N ASP A 106 20.48 -4.04 -18.03
CA ASP A 106 21.59 -4.58 -18.79
C ASP A 106 22.62 -3.46 -18.92
N THR A 107 23.68 -3.53 -18.12
CA THR A 107 24.85 -2.68 -18.30
C THR A 107 25.50 -3.12 -19.61
N ASN A 108 25.09 -2.49 -20.72
CA ASN A 108 25.88 -2.46 -21.95
C ASN A 108 27.14 -1.64 -21.68
N ASP A 109 28.08 -2.23 -20.95
CA ASP A 109 29.46 -1.79 -20.90
C ASP A 109 30.14 -2.28 -22.19
N GLU A 110 29.71 -1.72 -23.33
CA GLU A 110 30.51 -1.73 -24.55
C GLU A 110 31.69 -0.78 -24.33
N ARG A 111 32.70 -1.26 -23.60
CA ARG A 111 34.05 -0.73 -23.74
C ARG A 111 34.48 -0.96 -25.19
N ALA A 112 34.41 0.11 -25.96
CA ALA A 112 35.07 0.24 -27.24
C ALA A 112 36.58 0.12 -27.01
N ASP A 113 37.16 -1.02 -27.42
CA ASP A 113 38.58 -1.17 -27.74
C ASP A 113 38.79 -0.91 -29.24
#